data_AF-A0A957WKW0-F1
#
_entry.id   AF-A0A957WKW0-F1
#
_cell.length_a   1.000
_cell.length_b   1.000
_cell.length_c   1.000
_cell.angle_alpha   90.00
_cell.angle_beta   90.00
_cell.angle_gamma   90.00
#
_symmetry.space_group_name_H-M   'P 1'
#
loop_
_entity.id
_entity.type
_entity.pdbx_description
1 polymer ?
#
loop_
_entity_poly.entity_id
_entity_poly.type
_entity_poly.pdbx_seq_one_letter_code
_entity_poly.pdbx_strand_id
1 'polypeptide(L)'
;PVALSTVVMLSAVTLLGGIGIYLIRLPLGRVVAPLNAVSAVGPEQWYKWSLDGMMVVAKWQTRVLQSGYLRYYLIITILTTVGLAGITMVSQGVLQNLSAITMTEVYLHEIILVVVILGATVLVLRTASRLTAVAGLGVVGFCIALLFVLFGAPDLAMTQFSIETLSVILLVLVLYKLPTFTGFSTRFQRARDLVISLTGGILITTLVLIETALPINSRLTPYFAENSLTLARGHNVVNVILVDFRGFDTMGEITVLGMAALGVYGLLKLRLGQKSPDKGIKQPVIPHRTEEFYTTPVPAQEKVDS
;
A
#
# COMPACT_ATOMS: atom_id res chain seq x y z
N PRO A 1 -84.25 13.55 -32.78
CA PRO A 1 -83.09 12.73 -33.22
C PRO A 1 -81.87 13.03 -32.34
N VAL A 2 -81.62 12.19 -31.33
CA VAL A 2 -80.43 12.31 -30.48
C VAL A 2 -79.23 11.92 -31.35
N ALA A 3 -78.50 12.92 -31.84
CA ALA A 3 -77.28 12.68 -32.62
C ALA A 3 -76.29 11.96 -31.70
N LEU A 4 -75.90 10.73 -32.07
CA LEU A 4 -74.82 10.03 -31.39
C LEU A 4 -73.61 10.96 -31.35
N SER A 5 -73.14 11.31 -30.16
CA SER A 5 -71.96 12.16 -30.04
C SER A 5 -70.75 11.43 -30.62
N THR A 6 -69.84 12.17 -31.25
CA THR A 6 -68.62 11.61 -31.84
C THR A 6 -67.82 10.77 -30.84
N VAL A 7 -67.90 11.12 -29.55
CA VAL A 7 -67.28 10.39 -28.43
C VAL A 7 -67.87 9.00 -28.25
N VAL A 8 -69.20 8.85 -28.33
CA VAL A 8 -69.87 7.54 -28.25
C VAL A 8 -69.49 6.67 -29.44
N MET A 9 -69.41 7.26 -30.64
CA MET A 9 -69.00 6.54 -31.85
C MET A 9 -67.54 6.05 -31.77
N LEU A 10 -66.61 6.91 -31.32
CA LEU A 10 -65.20 6.52 -31.11
C LEU A 10 -65.04 5.46 -30.01
N SER A 11 -65.86 5.53 -28.96
CA SER A 11 -65.88 4.53 -27.89
C SER A 11 -66.39 3.17 -28.39
N ALA A 12 -67.44 3.16 -29.23
CA ALA A 12 -67.93 1.94 -29.87
C ALA A 12 -66.89 1.35 -30.84
N VAL A 13 -66.19 2.18 -31.63
CA VAL A 13 -65.15 1.74 -32.55
C VAL A 13 -63.95 1.15 -31.81
N THR A 14 -63.49 1.77 -30.73
CA THR A 14 -62.39 1.24 -29.91
C THR A 14 -62.76 -0.08 -29.23
N LEU A 15 -63.99 -0.22 -28.74
CA LEU A 15 -64.47 -1.42 -28.08
C LEU A 15 -64.64 -2.59 -29.07
N LEU A 16 -65.27 -2.33 -30.22
CA LEU A 16 -65.40 -3.31 -31.30
C LEU A 16 -64.04 -3.67 -31.92
N GLY A 17 -63.14 -2.69 -32.07
CA GLY A 17 -61.77 -2.90 -32.52
C GLY A 17 -60.97 -3.76 -31.55
N GLY A 18 -61.09 -3.50 -30.24
CA GLY A 18 -60.46 -4.31 -29.20
C GLY A 18 -60.97 -5.76 -29.18
N ILE A 19 -62.29 -5.96 -29.32
CA ILE A 19 -62.88 -7.31 -29.46
C ILE A 19 -62.37 -8.00 -30.72
N GLY A 20 -62.33 -7.30 -31.85
CA GLY A 20 -61.79 -7.82 -33.11
C GLY A 20 -60.34 -8.29 -32.96
N ILE A 21 -59.48 -7.46 -32.37
CA ILE A 21 -58.07 -7.77 -32.09
C ILE A 21 -57.95 -8.98 -31.14
N TYR A 22 -58.80 -9.07 -30.12
CA TYR A 22 -58.80 -10.19 -29.17
C TYR A 22 -59.15 -11.53 -29.84
N LEU A 23 -60.14 -11.53 -30.74
CA LEU A 23 -60.54 -12.74 -31.47
C LEU A 23 -59.44 -13.22 -32.42
N ILE A 24 -58.68 -12.31 -33.02
CA ILE A 24 -57.56 -12.63 -33.92
C ILE A 24 -56.19 -12.69 -33.21
N ARG A 25 -56.14 -12.69 -31.87
CA ARG A 25 -54.88 -12.63 -31.11
C ARG A 25 -53.87 -13.72 -31.46
N LEU A 26 -54.34 -14.91 -31.82
CA LEU A 26 -53.50 -16.07 -32.13
C LEU A 26 -52.74 -15.90 -33.46
N PRO A 27 -53.39 -15.59 -34.60
CA PRO A 27 -52.67 -15.26 -35.83
C PRO A 27 -51.89 -13.94 -35.72
N LEU A 28 -52.43 -12.93 -35.03
CA LEU A 28 -51.76 -11.65 -34.82
C LEU A 28 -50.45 -11.80 -34.03
N GLY A 29 -50.44 -12.68 -33.03
CA GLY A 29 -49.24 -13.00 -32.24
C GLY A 29 -48.08 -13.54 -33.09
N ARG A 30 -48.35 -14.25 -34.20
CA ARG A 30 -47.30 -14.73 -35.11
C ARG A 30 -46.72 -13.63 -36.00
N VAL A 31 -47.53 -12.64 -36.37
CA VAL A 31 -47.10 -11.48 -37.17
C VAL A 31 -46.36 -10.45 -36.31
N VAL A 32 -46.76 -10.32 -35.04
CA VAL A 32 -46.16 -9.39 -34.06
C VAL A 32 -45.00 -10.02 -33.28
N ALA A 33 -44.84 -11.35 -33.30
CA ALA A 33 -43.70 -12.06 -32.71
C ALA A 33 -42.31 -11.44 -33.01
N PRO A 34 -41.97 -11.02 -34.25
CA PRO A 34 -40.70 -10.34 -34.51
C PRO A 34 -40.57 -8.97 -33.82
N LEU A 35 -41.67 -8.27 -33.52
CA LEU A 35 -41.65 -7.03 -32.73
C LEU A 35 -41.34 -7.29 -31.25
N ASN A 36 -41.58 -8.51 -30.74
CA ASN A 36 -41.12 -8.88 -29.39
C ASN A 36 -39.59 -8.94 -29.30
N ALA A 37 -38.86 -9.06 -30.42
CA ALA A 37 -37.40 -8.89 -30.41
C ALA A 37 -36.98 -7.46 -29.99
N VAL A 38 -37.83 -6.46 -30.25
CA VAL A 38 -37.62 -5.08 -29.77
C VAL A 38 -37.84 -5.01 -28.25
N SER A 39 -38.78 -5.81 -27.70
CA SER A 39 -38.96 -5.93 -26.25
C SER A 39 -37.80 -6.64 -25.54
N ALA A 40 -37.01 -7.45 -26.27
CA ALA A 40 -35.76 -8.02 -25.77
C ALA A 40 -34.67 -6.97 -25.51
N VAL A 41 -34.83 -5.76 -26.04
CA VAL A 41 -34.00 -4.58 -25.76
C VAL A 41 -34.83 -3.49 -25.06
N GLY A 42 -35.79 -3.92 -24.22
CA GLY A 42 -36.62 -3.01 -23.42
C GLY A 42 -35.90 -2.44 -22.18
N PRO A 43 -36.52 -1.49 -21.46
CA PRO A 43 -35.94 -0.85 -20.27
C PRO A 43 -35.49 -1.82 -19.18
N GLU A 44 -36.18 -2.96 -19.04
CA GLU A 44 -35.80 -4.03 -18.11
C GLU A 44 -34.44 -4.64 -18.45
N GLN A 45 -34.16 -4.85 -19.74
CA GLN A 45 -32.89 -5.42 -20.18
C GLN A 45 -31.73 -4.43 -20.01
N TRP A 46 -31.98 -3.14 -20.28
CA TRP A 46 -31.03 -2.06 -19.98
C TRP A 46 -30.70 -1.98 -18.49
N TYR A 47 -31.71 -2.11 -17.62
CA TYR A 47 -31.50 -2.17 -16.18
C TYR A 47 -30.63 -3.37 -15.79
N LYS A 48 -30.92 -4.57 -16.31
CA LYS A 48 -30.08 -5.77 -16.07
C LYS A 48 -28.64 -5.57 -16.54
N TRP A 49 -28.43 -5.09 -17.76
CA TRP A 49 -27.09 -4.79 -18.27
C TRP A 49 -26.34 -3.75 -17.44
N SER A 50 -27.05 -2.75 -16.89
CA SER A 50 -26.43 -1.76 -16.00
C SER A 50 -25.95 -2.38 -14.69
N LEU A 51 -26.74 -3.28 -14.10
CA LEU A 51 -26.35 -4.01 -12.89
C LEU A 51 -25.20 -4.98 -13.17
N ASP A 52 -25.28 -5.74 -14.26
CA ASP A 52 -24.21 -6.66 -14.66
C ASP A 52 -22.92 -5.91 -14.96
N GLY A 53 -23.01 -4.79 -15.69
CA GLY A 53 -21.90 -3.89 -15.96
C GLY A 53 -21.28 -3.33 -14.68
N MET A 54 -22.09 -2.88 -13.73
CA MET A 54 -21.62 -2.43 -12.41
C MET A 54 -20.88 -3.54 -11.67
N MET A 55 -21.40 -4.77 -11.69
CA MET A 55 -20.75 -5.92 -11.05
C MET A 55 -19.43 -6.30 -11.72
N VAL A 56 -19.33 -6.18 -13.05
CA VAL A 56 -18.07 -6.40 -13.79
C VAL A 56 -17.05 -5.34 -13.41
N VAL A 57 -17.45 -4.06 -13.39
CA VAL A 57 -16.57 -2.95 -12.99
C VAL A 57 -16.11 -3.11 -11.54
N ALA A 58 -17.01 -3.45 -10.62
CA ALA A 58 -16.67 -3.68 -9.22
C ALA A 58 -15.68 -4.84 -9.06
N LYS A 59 -15.88 -5.96 -9.76
CA LYS A 59 -14.94 -7.10 -9.73
C LYS A 59 -13.57 -6.72 -10.30
N TRP A 60 -13.54 -5.98 -11.40
CA TRP A 60 -12.30 -5.50 -12.00
C TRP A 60 -11.56 -4.54 -11.07
N GLN A 61 -12.26 -3.53 -10.54
CA GLN A 61 -11.69 -2.55 -9.62
C GLN A 61 -11.13 -3.22 -8.37
N THR A 62 -11.88 -4.13 -7.74
CA THR A 62 -11.43 -4.86 -6.55
C THR A 62 -10.21 -5.73 -6.86
N ARG A 63 -10.16 -6.39 -8.03
CA ARG A 63 -8.99 -7.18 -8.42
C ARG A 63 -7.72 -6.33 -8.59
N VAL A 64 -7.87 -5.12 -9.11
CA VAL A 64 -6.75 -4.19 -9.31
C VAL A 64 -6.30 -3.58 -7.99
N LEU A 65 -7.23 -3.07 -7.18
CA LEU A 65 -6.92 -2.40 -5.93
C LEU A 65 -6.56 -3.39 -4.83
N GLN A 66 -7.38 -4.42 -4.60
CA GLN A 66 -7.19 -5.43 -3.55
C GLN A 66 -6.50 -6.69 -4.10
N SER A 67 -5.34 -6.51 -4.72
CA SER A 67 -4.57 -7.60 -5.33
C SER A 67 -4.05 -8.65 -4.34
N GLY A 68 -4.07 -8.36 -3.03
CA GLY A 68 -3.56 -9.23 -1.96
C GLY A 68 -2.04 -9.18 -1.76
N TYR A 69 -1.30 -8.56 -2.67
CA TYR A 69 0.16 -8.46 -2.58
C TYR A 69 0.59 -7.12 -1.99
N LEU A 70 1.29 -7.17 -0.84
CA LEU A 70 1.82 -5.99 -0.14
C LEU A 70 2.61 -5.03 -1.05
N ARG A 71 3.37 -5.59 -1.99
CA ARG A 71 4.18 -4.84 -2.95
C ARG A 71 3.37 -3.82 -3.76
N TYR A 72 2.18 -4.18 -4.23
CA TYR A 72 1.36 -3.25 -5.01
C TYR A 72 0.77 -2.14 -4.14
N TYR A 73 0.36 -2.46 -2.91
CA TYR A 73 -0.09 -1.45 -1.96
C TYR A 73 1.02 -0.43 -1.65
N LEU A 74 2.25 -0.91 -1.39
CA LEU A 74 3.39 -0.02 -1.15
C LEU A 74 3.70 0.87 -2.36
N ILE A 75 3.67 0.32 -3.57
CA ILE A 75 3.87 1.09 -4.81
C ILE A 75 2.82 2.20 -4.93
N ILE A 76 1.54 1.86 -4.74
CA ILE A 76 0.45 2.84 -4.82
C ILE A 76 0.62 3.92 -3.75
N THR A 77 0.94 3.56 -2.50
CA THR A 77 1.16 4.52 -1.42
C THR A 77 2.33 5.46 -1.72
N ILE A 78 3.47 4.93 -2.17
CA ILE A 78 4.64 5.75 -2.51
C ILE A 78 4.32 6.68 -3.69
N LEU A 79 3.75 6.16 -4.78
CA LEU A 79 3.41 6.96 -5.95
C LEU A 79 2.35 8.02 -5.65
N THR A 80 1.36 7.69 -4.81
CA THR A 80 0.34 8.66 -4.38
C THR A 80 0.97 9.74 -3.51
N THR A 81 1.85 9.38 -2.58
CA THR A 81 2.57 10.34 -1.73
C THR A 81 3.46 11.26 -2.57
N VAL A 82 4.26 10.69 -3.48
CA VAL A 82 5.11 11.44 -4.43
C VAL A 82 4.27 12.31 -5.35
N GLY A 83 3.15 11.81 -5.87
CA GLY A 83 2.25 12.56 -6.73
C GLY A 83 1.62 13.74 -6.01
N LEU A 84 1.00 13.51 -4.84
CA LEU A 84 0.34 14.56 -4.07
C LEU A 84 1.33 15.60 -3.54
N ALA A 85 2.42 15.15 -2.89
CA ALA A 85 3.44 16.05 -2.37
C ALA A 85 4.20 16.77 -3.49
N GLY A 86 4.48 16.09 -4.60
CA GLY A 86 5.11 16.71 -5.77
C GLY A 86 4.23 17.79 -6.40
N ILE A 87 2.93 17.51 -6.57
CA ILE A 87 1.96 18.50 -7.07
C ILE A 87 1.90 19.71 -6.13
N THR A 88 1.81 19.49 -4.81
CA THR A 88 1.75 20.61 -3.87
C THR A 88 3.04 21.44 -3.89
N MET A 89 4.21 20.79 -3.93
CA MET A 89 5.51 21.48 -4.04
C MET A 89 5.61 22.35 -5.29
N VAL A 90 5.16 21.84 -6.44
CA VAL A 90 5.13 22.61 -7.69
C VAL A 90 4.10 23.75 -7.60
N SER A 91 2.88 23.47 -7.11
CA SER A 91 1.80 24.47 -7.04
C SER A 91 2.09 25.62 -6.09
N GLN A 92 2.80 25.35 -4.98
CA GLN A 92 3.16 26.33 -3.96
C GLN A 92 4.48 27.05 -4.31
N GLY A 93 5.06 26.80 -5.50
CA GLY A 93 6.32 27.41 -5.92
C GLY A 93 7.51 27.04 -5.04
N VAL A 94 7.41 25.95 -4.26
CA VAL A 94 8.41 25.55 -3.27
C VAL A 94 9.76 25.26 -3.91
N LEU A 95 9.76 24.78 -5.16
CA LEU A 95 10.98 24.56 -5.95
C LEU A 95 11.75 25.85 -6.28
N GLN A 96 11.12 27.03 -6.18
CA GLN A 96 11.80 28.32 -6.38
C GLN A 96 12.74 28.64 -5.20
N ASN A 97 12.50 28.04 -4.03
CA ASN A 97 13.36 28.21 -2.85
C ASN A 97 14.64 27.35 -2.90
N LEU A 98 14.83 26.52 -3.93
CA LEU A 98 16.06 25.73 -4.09
C LEU A 98 17.31 26.60 -4.24
N SER A 99 17.18 27.84 -4.74
CA SER A 99 18.30 28.78 -4.84
C SER A 99 18.76 29.32 -3.47
N ALA A 100 17.97 29.15 -2.41
CA ALA A 100 18.33 29.56 -1.05
C ALA A 100 19.17 28.49 -0.32
N ILE A 101 19.39 27.32 -0.92
CA ILE A 101 20.22 26.27 -0.35
C ILE A 101 21.67 26.78 -0.26
N THR A 102 22.12 27.04 0.95
CA THR A 102 23.50 27.43 1.22
C THR A 102 24.32 26.18 1.54
N MET A 103 25.51 26.07 0.94
CA MET A 103 26.44 24.99 1.26
C MET A 103 27.08 25.27 2.61
N THR A 104 26.72 24.50 3.63
CA THR A 104 27.38 24.54 4.94
C THR A 104 28.76 23.89 4.84
N GLU A 105 29.68 24.29 5.72
CA GLU A 105 30.96 23.61 5.88
C GLU A 105 30.73 22.15 6.25
N VAL A 106 31.35 21.24 5.50
CA VAL A 106 31.26 19.79 5.72
C VAL A 106 32.57 19.31 6.32
N TYR A 107 32.48 18.64 7.45
CA TYR A 107 33.65 18.10 8.15
C TYR A 107 33.99 16.70 7.65
N LEU A 108 35.30 16.36 7.69
CA LEU A 108 35.79 15.06 7.21
C LEU A 108 35.09 13.86 7.88
N HIS A 109 34.82 13.95 9.19
CA HIS A 109 34.18 12.88 9.93
C HIS A 109 32.72 12.65 9.49
N GLU A 110 32.00 13.69 9.07
CA GLU A 110 30.64 13.58 8.51
C GLU A 110 30.67 12.86 7.17
N ILE A 111 31.62 13.21 6.30
CA ILE A 111 31.81 12.56 5.00
C ILE A 111 32.11 11.07 5.19
N ILE A 112 32.99 10.72 6.14
CA ILE A 112 33.32 9.33 6.45
C ILE A 112 32.05 8.57 6.85
N LEU A 113 31.24 9.13 7.75
CA LEU A 113 29.99 8.49 8.17
C LEU A 113 29.02 8.30 7.01
N VAL A 114 28.84 9.31 6.16
CA VAL A 114 27.97 9.21 4.97
C VAL A 114 28.47 8.13 4.02
N VAL A 115 29.77 8.06 3.76
CA VAL A 115 30.36 7.02 2.89
C VAL A 115 30.14 5.62 3.48
N VAL A 116 30.31 5.45 4.80
CA VAL A 116 30.05 4.17 5.48
C VAL A 116 28.56 3.80 5.40
N ILE A 117 27.65 4.75 5.63
CA ILE A 117 26.20 4.52 5.51
C ILE A 117 25.83 4.09 4.08
N LEU A 118 26.34 4.79 3.06
CA LEU A 118 26.08 4.46 1.66
C LEU A 118 26.66 3.08 1.31
N GLY A 119 27.88 2.79 1.74
CA GLY A 119 28.53 1.49 1.54
C GLY A 119 27.75 0.34 2.19
N ALA A 120 27.33 0.52 3.44
CA ALA A 120 26.50 -0.45 4.16
C ALA A 120 25.13 -0.63 3.49
N THR A 121 24.50 0.46 3.01
CA THR A 121 23.23 0.39 2.28
C THR A 121 23.39 -0.41 0.97
N VAL A 122 24.45 -0.15 0.19
CA VAL A 122 24.73 -0.92 -1.02
C VAL A 122 24.97 -2.40 -0.71
N LEU A 123 25.70 -2.71 0.36
CA LEU A 123 25.90 -4.08 0.84
C LEU A 123 24.56 -4.76 1.15
N VAL A 124 23.67 -4.10 1.90
CA VAL A 124 22.34 -4.61 2.27
C VAL A 124 21.49 -4.88 1.03
N LEU A 125 21.54 -4.00 0.02
CA LEU A 125 20.77 -4.15 -1.22
C LEU A 125 21.29 -5.27 -2.13
N ARG A 126 22.57 -5.64 -2.02
CA ARG A 126 23.23 -6.61 -2.90
C ARG A 126 23.39 -7.99 -2.27
N THR A 127 23.41 -8.07 -0.94
CA THR A 127 23.72 -9.32 -0.25
C THR A 127 22.60 -10.36 -0.41
N ALA A 128 23.01 -11.63 -0.58
CA ALA A 128 22.10 -12.78 -0.52
C ALA A 128 21.98 -13.35 0.91
N SER A 129 22.84 -12.92 1.83
CA SER A 129 22.89 -13.41 3.21
C SER A 129 22.11 -12.50 4.15
N ARG A 130 21.22 -13.10 4.94
CA ARG A 130 20.43 -12.40 5.97
C ARG A 130 21.28 -11.82 7.07
N LEU A 131 22.25 -12.60 7.54
CA LEU A 131 23.12 -12.15 8.63
C LEU A 131 23.94 -10.94 8.17
N THR A 132 24.40 -10.95 6.92
CA THR A 132 25.08 -9.80 6.31
C THR A 132 24.14 -8.61 6.13
N ALA A 133 22.88 -8.83 5.73
CA ALA A 133 21.90 -7.75 5.62
C ALA A 133 21.60 -7.12 6.99
N VAL A 134 21.44 -7.93 8.04
CA VAL A 134 21.21 -7.41 9.40
C VAL A 134 22.45 -6.71 9.95
N ALA A 135 23.65 -7.26 9.72
CA ALA A 135 24.89 -6.60 10.11
C ALA A 135 25.07 -5.25 9.38
N GLY A 136 24.78 -5.20 8.08
CA GLY A 136 24.82 -3.96 7.30
C GLY A 136 23.79 -2.92 7.78
N LEU A 137 22.57 -3.36 8.11
CA LEU A 137 21.57 -2.49 8.72
C LEU A 137 22.03 -1.96 10.09
N GLY A 138 22.64 -2.82 10.91
CA GLY A 138 23.29 -2.46 12.16
C GLY A 138 24.32 -1.36 11.98
N VAL A 139 25.23 -1.50 11.01
CA VAL A 139 26.24 -0.47 10.70
C VAL A 139 25.58 0.87 10.35
N VAL A 140 24.49 0.87 9.59
CA VAL A 140 23.74 2.10 9.28
C VAL A 140 23.22 2.73 10.58
N GLY A 141 22.58 1.96 11.45
CA GLY A 141 22.03 2.45 12.71
C GLY A 141 23.09 2.97 13.69
N PHE A 142 24.24 2.29 13.81
CA PHE A 142 25.37 2.77 14.60
C PHE A 142 25.96 4.08 14.04
N CYS A 143 26.01 4.24 12.72
CA CYS A 143 26.45 5.50 12.11
C CYS A 143 25.45 6.64 12.38
N ILE A 144 24.14 6.36 12.37
CA ILE A 144 23.11 7.34 12.75
C ILE A 144 23.26 7.76 14.22
N ALA A 145 23.53 6.81 15.12
CA ALA A 145 23.80 7.13 16.53
C ALA A 145 25.05 8.01 16.69
N LEU A 146 26.11 7.77 15.91
CA LEU A 146 27.29 8.62 15.88
C LEU A 146 26.98 10.03 15.34
N LEU A 147 26.11 10.15 14.33
CA LEU A 147 25.61 11.47 13.90
C LEU A 147 24.90 12.20 15.05
N PHE A 148 24.06 11.53 15.84
CA PHE A 148 23.45 12.17 17.01
C PHE A 148 24.47 12.66 18.04
N VAL A 149 25.55 11.91 18.28
CA VAL A 149 26.64 12.38 19.16
C VAL A 149 27.30 13.63 18.58
N LEU A 150 27.63 13.63 17.29
CA LEU A 150 28.29 14.75 16.62
C LEU A 150 27.43 16.03 16.61
N PHE A 151 26.11 15.88 16.46
CA PHE A 151 25.16 17.00 16.51
C PHE A 151 24.66 17.34 17.92
N GLY A 152 25.32 16.84 18.98
CA GLY A 152 25.04 17.26 20.36
C GLY A 152 23.76 16.67 20.97
N ALA A 153 23.27 15.54 20.46
CA ALA A 153 22.10 14.82 20.95
C ALA A 153 22.48 13.49 21.65
N PRO A 154 23.16 13.53 22.82
CA PRO A 154 23.69 12.34 23.48
C PRO A 154 22.60 11.36 23.96
N ASP A 155 21.45 11.86 24.42
CA ASP A 155 20.34 11.01 24.88
C ASP A 155 19.74 10.20 23.71
N LEU A 156 19.58 10.85 22.54
CA LEU A 156 19.15 10.18 21.31
C LEU A 156 20.19 9.15 20.86
N ALA A 157 21.48 9.45 20.99
CA ALA A 157 22.54 8.50 20.65
C ALA A 157 22.52 7.25 21.56
N MET A 158 22.42 7.41 22.87
CA MET A 158 22.39 6.29 23.83
C MET A 158 21.18 5.37 23.60
N THR A 159 20.01 5.97 23.34
CA THR A 159 18.79 5.22 23.01
C THR A 159 18.92 4.53 21.66
N GLN A 160 19.46 5.20 20.63
CA GLN A 160 19.71 4.60 19.32
C GLN A 160 20.67 3.42 19.40
N PHE A 161 21.80 3.52 20.13
CA PHE A 161 22.71 2.39 20.31
C PHE A 161 22.03 1.18 20.97
N SER A 162 21.20 1.44 21.98
CA SER A 162 20.48 0.39 22.71
C SER A 162 19.45 -0.30 21.82
N ILE A 163 18.62 0.48 21.13
CA ILE A 163 17.56 -0.02 20.24
C ILE A 163 18.18 -0.72 19.02
N GLU A 164 19.28 -0.21 18.47
CA GLU A 164 19.96 -0.84 17.33
C GLU A 164 20.50 -2.21 17.73
N THR A 165 21.14 -2.31 18.90
CA THR A 165 21.64 -3.58 19.43
C THR A 165 20.51 -4.58 19.62
N LEU A 166 19.39 -4.16 20.23
CA LEU A 166 18.21 -5.02 20.41
C LEU A 166 17.60 -5.44 19.06
N SER A 167 17.47 -4.51 18.12
CA SER A 167 16.90 -4.76 16.79
C SER A 167 17.73 -5.76 16.00
N VAL A 168 19.06 -5.62 16.01
CA VAL A 168 19.98 -6.58 15.40
C VAL A 168 19.82 -7.96 16.03
N ILE A 169 19.81 -8.07 17.37
CA ILE A 169 19.64 -9.35 18.06
C ILE A 169 18.30 -10.00 17.68
N LEU A 170 17.20 -9.25 17.77
CA LEU A 170 15.86 -9.74 17.44
C LEU A 170 15.75 -10.17 15.97
N LEU A 171 16.25 -9.36 15.04
CA LEU A 171 16.25 -9.69 13.61
C LEU A 171 17.08 -10.94 13.32
N VAL A 172 18.26 -11.09 13.93
CA VAL A 172 19.08 -12.30 13.77
C VAL A 172 18.31 -13.52 14.28
N LEU A 173 17.71 -13.45 15.48
CA LEU A 173 16.95 -14.57 16.06
C LEU A 173 15.78 -15.00 15.16
N VAL A 174 15.05 -14.05 14.59
CA VAL A 174 13.92 -14.31 13.69
C VAL A 174 14.40 -14.85 12.34
N LEU A 175 15.38 -14.19 11.72
CA LEU A 175 15.85 -14.54 10.38
C LEU A 175 16.62 -15.85 10.34
N TYR A 176 17.24 -16.27 11.45
CA TYR A 176 17.89 -17.57 11.60
C TYR A 176 16.89 -18.73 11.48
N LYS A 177 15.60 -18.51 11.79
CA LYS A 177 14.55 -19.54 11.73
C LYS A 177 13.84 -19.65 10.37
N LEU A 178 14.13 -18.77 9.42
CA LEU A 178 13.46 -18.72 8.12
C LEU A 178 14.30 -19.41 7.02
N PRO A 179 13.71 -19.88 5.89
CA PRO A 179 14.47 -20.42 4.73
C PRO A 179 15.19 -19.32 3.96
N THR A 180 16.32 -19.53 3.27
CA THR A 180 17.11 -18.47 2.59
C THR A 180 16.30 -17.58 1.61
N PHE A 181 16.81 -16.37 1.29
CA PHE A 181 16.13 -15.47 0.35
C PHE A 181 15.96 -16.13 -1.03
N THR A 182 14.72 -16.23 -1.48
CA THR A 182 14.36 -16.73 -2.80
C THR A 182 14.18 -15.56 -3.77
N GLY A 183 14.98 -15.54 -4.83
CA GLY A 183 15.02 -14.45 -5.80
C GLY A 183 13.90 -14.50 -6.82
N PHE A 184 12.63 -14.35 -6.41
CA PHE A 184 11.48 -14.43 -7.33
C PHE A 184 11.26 -13.17 -8.21
N SER A 185 12.10 -12.14 -8.08
CA SER A 185 11.90 -10.87 -8.79
C SER A 185 12.61 -10.83 -10.15
N THR A 186 11.87 -10.52 -11.21
CA THR A 186 12.40 -10.34 -12.57
C THR A 186 13.22 -9.05 -12.69
N ARG A 187 14.07 -8.94 -13.73
CA ARG A 187 14.88 -7.73 -13.97
C ARG A 187 14.04 -6.47 -14.12
N PHE A 188 12.94 -6.56 -14.87
CA PHE A 188 11.99 -5.45 -15.04
C PHE A 188 11.37 -5.00 -13.71
N GLN A 189 10.95 -5.97 -12.91
CA GLN A 189 10.40 -5.74 -11.58
C GLN A 189 11.38 -5.01 -10.66
N ARG A 190 12.67 -5.38 -10.68
CA ARG A 190 13.71 -4.69 -9.89
C ARG A 190 13.98 -3.28 -10.40
N ALA A 191 14.03 -3.08 -11.73
CA ALA A 191 14.22 -1.77 -12.33
C ALA A 191 13.05 -0.82 -11.99
N ARG A 192 11.82 -1.30 -12.09
CA ARG A 192 10.62 -0.53 -11.68
C ARG A 192 10.70 -0.13 -10.21
N ASP A 193 10.98 -1.08 -9.32
CA ASP A 193 11.04 -0.79 -7.89
C ASP A 193 12.18 0.17 -7.53
N LEU A 194 13.31 0.10 -8.25
CA LEU A 194 14.41 1.06 -8.13
C LEU A 194 13.97 2.48 -8.54
N VAL A 195 13.28 2.62 -9.67
CA VAL A 195 12.77 3.93 -10.11
C VAL A 195 11.79 4.49 -9.08
N ILE A 196 10.86 3.67 -8.59
CA ILE A 196 9.88 4.10 -7.59
C ILE A 196 10.56 4.49 -6.26
N SER A 197 11.52 3.69 -5.76
CA SER A 197 12.23 4.03 -4.53
C SER A 197 13.06 5.30 -4.67
N LEU A 198 13.70 5.53 -5.82
CA LEU A 198 14.41 6.77 -6.12
C LEU A 198 13.47 7.98 -6.11
N THR A 199 12.27 7.88 -6.68
CA THR A 199 11.30 9.00 -6.64
C THR A 199 10.91 9.37 -5.21
N GLY A 200 10.68 8.38 -4.34
CA GLY A 200 10.40 8.62 -2.92
C GLY A 200 11.59 9.22 -2.18
N GLY A 201 12.80 8.69 -2.42
CA GLY A 201 14.03 9.24 -1.83
C GLY A 201 14.28 10.69 -2.23
N ILE A 202 14.21 10.99 -3.54
CA ILE A 202 14.38 12.35 -4.08
C ILE A 202 13.36 13.31 -3.47
N LEU A 203 12.09 12.90 -3.35
CA LEU A 203 11.06 13.72 -2.70
C LEU A 203 11.46 14.10 -1.28
N ILE A 204 11.79 13.11 -0.44
CA ILE A 204 12.14 13.36 0.97
C ILE A 204 13.42 14.18 1.08
N THR A 205 14.44 13.88 0.28
CA THR A 205 15.68 14.67 0.24
C THR A 205 15.39 16.12 -0.14
N THR A 206 14.56 16.36 -1.15
CA THR A 206 14.21 17.72 -1.59
C THR A 206 13.44 18.46 -0.49
N LEU A 207 12.49 17.80 0.17
CA LEU A 207 11.74 18.40 1.29
C LEU A 207 12.66 18.78 2.45
N VAL A 208 13.58 17.89 2.85
CA VAL A 208 14.54 18.16 3.91
C VAL A 208 15.46 19.33 3.53
N LEU A 209 16.02 19.33 2.31
CA LEU A 209 16.91 20.41 1.85
C LEU A 209 16.21 21.77 1.88
N ILE A 210 14.96 21.84 1.43
CA ILE A 210 14.18 23.07 1.42
C ILE A 210 13.89 23.53 2.85
N GLU A 211 13.43 22.63 3.72
CA GLU A 211 13.12 22.97 5.11
C GLU A 211 14.37 23.45 5.87
N THR A 212 15.52 22.80 5.66
CA THR A 212 16.78 23.20 6.29
C THR A 212 17.35 24.52 5.77
N ALA A 213 16.92 24.97 4.59
CA ALA A 213 17.33 26.27 4.03
C ALA A 213 16.53 27.44 4.64
N LEU A 214 15.42 27.16 5.33
CA LEU A 214 14.60 28.17 5.98
C LEU A 214 15.09 28.48 7.41
N PRO A 215 15.02 29.74 7.87
CA PRO A 215 15.42 30.10 9.22
C PRO A 215 14.48 29.47 10.26
N ILE A 216 15.06 28.75 11.22
CA ILE A 216 14.31 28.13 12.32
C ILE A 216 13.91 29.20 13.35
N ASN A 217 12.72 29.77 13.19
CA ASN A 217 12.15 30.75 14.13
C ASN A 217 11.23 30.06 15.15
N SER A 218 11.81 29.35 16.12
CA SER A 218 11.06 28.65 17.16
C SER A 218 10.86 29.50 18.41
N ARG A 219 9.60 29.73 18.80
CA ARG A 219 9.25 30.35 20.10
C ARG A 219 9.47 29.41 21.28
N LEU A 220 9.48 28.09 21.05
CA LEU A 220 9.54 27.08 22.09
C LEU A 220 10.97 26.79 22.55
N THR A 221 11.96 26.93 21.66
CA THR A 221 13.37 26.71 21.99
C THR A 221 13.86 27.59 23.15
N PRO A 222 13.69 28.93 23.13
CA PRO A 222 14.08 29.76 24.26
C PRO A 222 13.23 29.49 25.51
N TYR A 223 11.93 29.23 25.34
CA TYR A 223 11.04 28.91 26.45
C TYR A 223 11.53 27.68 27.23
N PHE A 224 11.86 26.57 26.56
CA PHE A 224 12.36 25.39 27.26
C PHE A 224 13.74 25.62 27.86
N ALA A 225 14.64 26.31 27.16
CA ALA A 225 15.98 26.61 27.66
C ALA A 225 15.94 27.44 28.96
N GLU A 226 15.05 28.44 29.04
CA GLU A 226 14.91 29.32 30.22
C GLU A 226 14.14 28.66 31.37
N ASN A 227 13.18 27.78 31.06
CA ASN A 227 12.23 27.27 32.05
C ASN A 227 12.52 25.85 32.55
N SER A 228 13.40 25.07 31.90
CA SER A 228 13.69 23.69 32.33
C SER A 228 14.23 23.60 33.76
N LEU A 229 15.12 24.51 34.15
CA LEU A 229 15.67 24.53 35.51
C LEU A 229 14.71 25.19 36.51
N THR A 230 14.06 26.30 36.11
CA THR A 230 13.25 27.10 37.04
C THR A 230 11.90 26.45 37.36
N LEU A 231 11.22 25.86 36.37
CA LEU A 231 9.91 25.24 36.54
C LEU A 231 10.00 23.75 36.88
N ALA A 232 10.90 23.01 36.22
CA ALA A 232 10.97 21.54 36.33
C ALA A 232 12.24 21.04 37.06
N ARG A 233 13.10 21.94 37.55
CA ARG A 233 14.30 21.63 38.35
C ARG A 233 15.29 20.65 37.69
N GLY A 234 15.32 20.58 36.36
CA GLY A 234 16.21 19.70 35.63
C GLY A 234 17.20 20.45 34.75
N HIS A 235 18.46 20.00 34.74
CA HIS A 235 19.52 20.54 33.88
C HIS A 235 19.52 19.94 32.48
N ASN A 236 19.08 18.69 32.33
CA ASN A 236 18.95 18.06 31.03
C ASN A 236 17.61 18.50 30.40
N VAL A 237 17.69 19.50 29.54
CA VAL A 237 16.53 20.09 28.85
C VAL A 237 15.74 19.04 28.08
N VAL A 238 16.41 18.10 27.40
CA VAL A 238 15.74 17.04 26.63
C VAL A 238 14.92 16.14 27.54
N ASN A 239 15.52 15.62 28.61
CA ASN A 239 14.81 14.77 29.56
C ASN A 239 13.66 15.52 30.26
N VAL A 240 13.85 16.80 30.60
CA VAL A 240 12.80 17.65 31.18
C VAL A 240 11.63 17.82 30.22
N ILE A 241 11.89 18.03 28.92
CA ILE A 241 10.83 18.10 27.92
C ILE A 241 10.05 16.78 27.89
N LEU A 242 10.73 15.64 27.84
CA LEU A 242 10.08 14.33 27.72
C LEU A 242 9.23 13.96 28.94
N VAL A 243 9.72 14.23 30.15
CA VAL A 243 9.08 13.74 31.38
C VAL A 243 8.13 14.76 32.01
N ASP A 244 8.41 16.06 31.87
CA ASP A 244 7.66 17.13 32.54
C ASP A 244 6.77 17.88 31.53
N PHE A 245 7.35 18.73 30.69
CA PHE A 245 6.59 19.60 29.78
C PHE A 245 5.72 18.83 28.77
N ARG A 246 6.22 17.68 28.29
CA ARG A 246 5.54 16.79 27.34
C ARG A 246 5.43 15.35 27.89
N GLY A 247 5.31 15.22 29.21
CA GLY A 247 5.17 13.92 29.89
C GLY A 247 4.04 13.04 29.36
N PHE A 248 2.97 13.65 28.83
CA PHE A 248 1.84 12.91 28.25
C PHE A 248 2.22 12.14 26.98
N ASP A 249 3.12 12.67 26.15
CA ASP A 249 3.59 11.98 24.94
C ASP A 249 4.40 10.73 25.34
N THR A 250 5.28 10.86 26.34
CA THR A 250 6.05 9.75 26.91
C THR A 250 5.16 8.67 27.54
N MET A 251 4.08 9.07 28.24
CA MET A 251 3.08 8.11 28.74
C MET A 251 2.44 7.33 27.58
N GLY A 252 2.14 8.01 26.47
CA GLY A 252 1.62 7.38 25.25
C GLY A 252 2.61 6.39 24.64
N GLU A 253 3.88 6.76 24.50
CA GLU A 253 4.94 5.90 23.97
C GLU A 253 5.13 4.63 24.83
N ILE A 254 5.20 4.77 26.15
CA ILE A 254 5.31 3.63 27.08
C ILE A 254 4.08 2.72 26.96
N THR A 255 2.89 3.29 26.81
CA THR A 255 1.65 2.53 26.62
C THR A 255 1.70 1.72 25.32
N VAL A 256 2.15 2.31 24.22
CA VAL A 256 2.31 1.61 22.93
C VAL A 256 3.33 0.48 23.03
N LEU A 257 4.49 0.72 23.67
CA LEU A 257 5.50 -0.31 23.89
C LEU A 257 4.96 -1.46 24.77
N GLY A 258 4.23 -1.14 25.84
CA GLY A 258 3.57 -2.14 26.69
C GLY A 258 2.55 -2.98 25.91
N MET A 259 1.71 -2.34 25.10
CA MET A 259 0.74 -3.03 24.24
C MET A 259 1.42 -3.91 23.18
N ALA A 260 2.52 -3.45 22.57
CA ALA A 260 3.31 -4.24 21.64
C ALA A 260 3.91 -5.47 22.33
N ALA A 261 4.47 -5.32 23.53
CA ALA A 261 5.01 -6.42 24.32
C ALA A 261 3.92 -7.45 24.68
N LEU A 262 2.73 -7.01 25.11
CA LEU A 262 1.59 -7.87 25.37
C LEU A 262 1.11 -8.59 24.09
N GLY A 263 1.08 -7.89 22.95
CA GLY A 263 0.73 -8.47 21.66
C GLY A 263 1.71 -9.57 21.22
N VAL A 264 3.02 -9.32 21.34
CA VAL A 264 4.06 -10.32 21.07
C VAL A 264 3.93 -11.52 22.02
N TYR A 265 3.72 -11.27 23.32
CA TYR A 265 3.47 -12.34 24.29
C TYR A 265 2.25 -13.18 23.91
N GLY A 266 1.16 -12.53 23.51
CA GLY A 266 -0.05 -13.16 23.00
C GLY A 266 0.24 -14.06 21.80
N LEU A 267 0.94 -13.56 20.78
CA LEU A 267 1.31 -14.34 19.58
C LEU A 267 2.20 -15.56 19.93
N LEU A 268 3.10 -15.44 20.91
CA LEU A 268 3.99 -16.52 21.30
C LEU A 268 3.30 -17.61 22.14
N LYS A 269 2.34 -17.23 22.99
CA LYS A 269 1.67 -18.15 23.92
C LYS A 269 0.35 -18.71 23.41
N LEU A 270 -0.38 -17.94 22.62
CA LEU A 270 -1.73 -18.29 22.18
C LEU A 270 -1.67 -19.24 20.96
N ARG A 271 -1.58 -20.55 21.22
CA ARG A 271 -1.66 -21.59 20.18
C ARG A 271 -3.10 -22.09 20.00
N LEU A 272 -3.94 -21.31 19.31
CA LEU A 272 -5.35 -21.65 19.08
C LEU A 272 -5.60 -22.82 18.10
N GLY A 273 -4.56 -23.48 17.58
CA GLY A 273 -4.68 -24.41 16.45
C GLY A 273 -3.94 -25.75 16.57
N GLN A 274 -3.43 -26.12 17.75
CA GLN A 274 -2.89 -27.48 17.96
C GLN A 274 -3.93 -28.35 18.69
N LYS A 275 -5.15 -28.44 18.13
CA LYS A 275 -6.00 -29.61 18.40
C LYS A 275 -5.37 -30.77 17.63
N SER A 276 -5.02 -31.82 18.37
CA SER A 276 -4.56 -33.11 17.86
C SER A 276 -5.33 -33.50 16.60
N PRO A 277 -4.69 -34.04 15.54
CA PRO A 277 -5.42 -34.56 14.39
C PRO A 277 -6.31 -35.71 14.88
N ASP A 278 -7.59 -35.39 15.09
CA ASP A 278 -8.61 -36.37 15.33
C ASP A 278 -8.70 -37.26 14.08
N LYS A 279 -8.74 -38.56 14.32
CA LYS A 279 -8.64 -39.59 13.29
C LYS A 279 -9.81 -39.43 12.32
N GLY A 280 -9.53 -39.28 11.03
CA GLY A 280 -10.44 -39.80 10.00
C GLY A 280 -11.24 -38.83 9.13
N ILE A 281 -10.85 -37.56 8.98
CA ILE A 281 -11.42 -36.74 7.88
C ILE A 281 -10.38 -36.65 6.76
N LYS A 282 -10.59 -37.45 5.70
CA LYS A 282 -9.84 -37.34 4.44
C LYS A 282 -10.05 -35.93 3.88
N GLN A 283 -9.00 -35.11 3.87
CA GLN A 283 -9.02 -33.84 3.15
C GLN A 283 -9.27 -34.10 1.66
N PRO A 284 -10.15 -33.33 1.00
CA PRO A 284 -10.28 -33.41 -0.45
C PRO A 284 -8.97 -32.96 -1.09
N VAL A 285 -8.36 -33.86 -1.86
CA VAL A 285 -7.21 -33.56 -2.71
C VAL A 285 -7.69 -32.53 -3.72
N ILE A 286 -7.19 -31.29 -3.61
CA ILE A 286 -7.35 -30.28 -4.66
C ILE A 286 -6.39 -30.68 -5.77
N PRO A 287 -6.85 -31.13 -6.95
CA PRO A 287 -5.94 -31.47 -8.02
C PRO A 287 -5.22 -30.21 -8.46
N HIS A 288 -3.88 -30.24 -8.39
CA HIS A 288 -3.05 -29.27 -9.07
C HIS A 288 -3.40 -29.33 -10.55
N ARG A 289 -3.95 -28.24 -11.08
CA ARG A 289 -4.22 -28.07 -12.51
C ARG A 289 -2.86 -28.03 -13.23
N THR A 290 -2.39 -29.20 -13.67
CA THR A 290 -1.30 -29.30 -14.62
C THR A 290 -1.74 -28.68 -15.94
N GLU A 291 -0.90 -27.80 -16.48
CA GLU A 291 -1.07 -27.19 -17.78
C GLU A 291 -0.88 -28.25 -18.88
N GLU A 292 -1.94 -28.98 -19.22
CA GLU A 292 -2.02 -29.79 -20.43
C GLU A 292 -3.20 -29.30 -21.28
N PHE A 293 -3.05 -28.13 -21.89
CA PHE A 293 -3.95 -27.69 -22.95
C PHE A 293 -3.18 -26.73 -23.86
N TYR A 294 -2.26 -27.25 -24.68
CA TYR A 294 -1.83 -26.71 -25.98
C TYR A 294 -0.80 -27.65 -26.62
N THR A 295 -1.24 -28.82 -27.10
CA THR A 295 -0.50 -29.58 -28.11
C THR A 295 -1.50 -30.16 -29.11
N THR A 296 -1.77 -29.40 -30.17
CA THR A 296 -2.34 -29.96 -31.39
C THR A 296 -1.31 -30.92 -32.01
N PRO A 297 -1.67 -32.16 -32.38
CA PRO A 297 -0.73 -33.09 -32.98
C PRO A 297 -0.36 -32.65 -34.41
N VAL A 298 0.94 -32.53 -34.68
CA VAL A 298 1.49 -32.42 -36.03
C VAL A 298 1.38 -33.80 -36.70
N PRO A 299 0.88 -33.94 -37.94
CA PRO A 299 0.80 -35.23 -38.61
C PRO A 299 2.20 -35.80 -38.86
N ALA A 300 2.38 -37.08 -38.59
CA ALA A 300 3.62 -37.82 -38.83
C ALA A 300 3.95 -37.82 -40.33
N GLN A 301 5.16 -37.37 -40.68
CA GLN A 301 5.73 -37.63 -42.00
C GLN A 301 6.17 -39.09 -42.08
N GLU A 302 5.62 -39.77 -43.08
CA GLU A 302 5.90 -41.13 -43.48
C GLU A 302 7.36 -41.27 -43.92
N LYS A 303 8.12 -42.13 -43.24
CA LYS A 303 9.47 -42.52 -43.63
C LYS A 303 9.36 -43.47 -44.83
N VAL A 304 9.85 -43.01 -45.98
CA VAL A 304 10.09 -43.86 -47.15
C VAL A 304 11.44 -44.56 -46.97
N ASP A 305 11.42 -45.88 -47.15
CA ASP A 305 12.57 -46.78 -47.14
C ASP A 305 13.60 -46.41 -48.22
N SER A 306 14.88 -46.39 -47.81
CA SER A 306 16.06 -46.81 -48.59
C SER A 306 17.27 -46.94 -47.67
#